data_AF-A0A538DCN5-F1
#
_entry.id   AF-A0A538DCN5-F1
#
_cell.length_a   1.000
_cell.length_b   1.000
_cell.length_c   1.000
_cell.angle_alpha   90.00
_cell.angle_beta   90.00
_cell.angle_gamma   90.00
#
_symmetry.space_group_name_H-M   'P 1'
#
loop_
_entity.id
_entity.type
_entity.pdbx_description
1 polymer ?
#
loop_
_entity_poly.entity_id
_entity_poly.type
_entity_poly.pdbx_seq_one_letter_code
_entity_poly.pdbx_strand_id
1 'polypeptide(L)'
;APQLGVLRPALCPRRRGRHPTHVPSHLRGQAVRRRLGRSDQSKDHHRGHRLSLLRRRQAVHLHGDEWRLRPHPGLKFVGAEVNFAWLPFWAQTMEQNFDIRSTFVDEDSIETTLRPTEYLGRNLFVTVLDDYMGFELIERYPYLADTAMFSTDYPHSVTLWPNSKQHLAKLTKGVDPAAVDKIVSVNAERVYGL
;
A
#
# COMPACT_ATOMS: atom_id res chain seq x y z
N ALA A 1 -42.60 42.16 19.59
CA ALA A 1 -41.54 42.26 20.63
C ALA A 1 -41.80 41.18 21.68
N PRO A 2 -40.79 40.50 22.24
CA PRO A 2 -39.34 40.42 21.87
C PRO A 2 -39.00 39.06 21.19
N GLN A 3 -38.24 38.92 20.09
CA GLN A 3 -36.76 39.02 19.89
C GLN A 3 -35.95 38.21 20.92
N LEU A 4 -34.88 37.44 20.65
CA LEU A 4 -34.14 36.87 19.50
C LEU A 4 -32.98 36.10 20.20
N GLY A 5 -32.44 35.00 19.65
CA GLY A 5 -31.26 34.38 20.27
C GLY A 5 -30.69 33.16 19.57
N VAL A 6 -30.05 33.37 18.41
CA VAL A 6 -29.19 32.39 17.74
C VAL A 6 -27.86 32.29 18.49
N LEU A 7 -27.51 31.11 19.00
CA LEU A 7 -26.20 30.83 19.60
C LEU A 7 -25.21 30.34 18.53
N ARG A 8 -24.26 31.20 18.16
CA ARG A 8 -23.02 30.84 17.43
C ARG A 8 -21.92 30.50 18.45
N PRO A 9 -21.10 29.44 18.23
CA PRO A 9 -19.90 29.22 19.04
C PRO A 9 -18.78 30.20 18.67
N ALA A 10 -18.07 30.65 19.71
CA ALA A 10 -17.11 31.74 19.71
C ALA A 10 -15.78 31.42 19.00
N LEU A 11 -15.27 32.43 18.30
CA LEU A 11 -13.91 32.52 17.75
C LEU A 11 -12.87 32.68 18.85
N CYS A 12 -11.82 31.86 18.82
CA CYS A 12 -10.64 31.95 19.68
C CYS A 12 -9.77 33.17 19.31
N PRO A 13 -9.39 34.06 20.26
CA PRO A 13 -8.63 35.26 19.93
C PRO A 13 -7.12 35.01 19.81
N ARG A 14 -6.55 35.47 18.68
CA ARG A 14 -5.11 35.62 18.44
C ARG A 14 -4.51 36.60 19.46
N ARG A 15 -3.46 36.20 20.19
CA ARG A 15 -2.57 37.13 20.92
C ARG A 15 -1.36 37.52 20.06
N ARG A 16 -1.17 38.83 19.87
CA ARG A 16 0.09 39.48 19.45
C ARG A 16 0.58 40.39 20.59
N GLY A 17 1.89 40.39 20.84
CA GLY A 17 2.62 41.32 21.72
C GLY A 17 3.90 40.66 22.26
N ARG A 18 5.04 40.80 21.56
CA ARG A 18 6.16 41.75 21.76
C ARG A 18 7.18 41.32 22.85
N HIS A 19 8.41 41.04 22.37
CA HIS A 19 9.74 40.86 22.99
C HIS A 19 10.20 42.08 23.84
N PRO A 20 11.40 42.14 24.51
CA PRO A 20 12.60 41.28 24.39
C PRO A 20 13.37 40.94 25.69
N THR A 21 14.25 39.93 25.64
CA THR A 21 15.47 39.91 26.48
C THR A 21 16.69 39.53 25.65
N HIS A 22 17.68 40.42 25.73
CA HIS A 22 18.99 40.40 25.13
C HIS A 22 19.88 39.33 25.78
N VAL A 23 20.69 38.60 24.99
CA VAL A 23 21.93 37.97 25.46
C VAL A 23 23.03 38.19 24.40
N PRO A 24 24.27 38.57 24.78
CA PRO A 24 25.19 39.27 23.90
C PRO A 24 26.00 38.37 22.96
N SER A 25 26.25 38.91 21.77
CA SER A 25 27.24 38.48 20.80
C SER A 25 28.64 38.95 21.21
N HIS A 26 29.52 38.05 21.61
CA HIS A 26 30.95 38.32 21.60
C HIS A 26 31.72 37.18 20.92
N LEU A 27 32.68 37.61 20.10
CA LEU A 27 33.74 36.83 19.43
C LEU A 27 33.40 36.31 18.02
N ARG A 28 33.28 37.25 17.07
CA ARG A 28 33.84 37.08 15.72
C ARG A 28 34.96 38.09 15.52
N GLY A 29 36.09 37.60 15.02
CA GLY A 29 37.04 38.39 14.25
C GLY A 29 38.45 38.38 14.78
N GLN A 30 39.26 37.44 14.33
CA GLN A 30 40.60 37.75 13.82
C GLN A 30 41.05 36.65 12.85
N ALA A 31 41.09 37.03 11.57
CA ALA A 31 41.73 36.28 10.52
C ALA A 31 43.24 36.50 10.64
N VAL A 32 44.02 35.41 10.69
CA VAL A 32 45.46 35.45 10.47
C VAL A 32 45.78 34.54 9.29
N ARG A 33 46.13 35.17 8.17
CA ARG A 33 46.81 34.53 7.04
C ARG A 33 48.19 34.07 7.51
N ARG A 34 48.53 32.79 7.32
CA ARG A 34 49.92 32.34 7.18
C ARG A 34 50.08 31.48 5.93
N ARG A 35 50.95 31.95 5.05
CA ARG A 35 51.45 31.23 3.87
C ARG A 35 52.39 30.11 4.33
N LEU A 36 52.14 28.92 3.78
CA LEU A 36 53.08 27.96 3.20
C LEU A 36 54.41 27.73 3.93
N GLY A 37 54.44 26.64 4.70
CA GLY A 37 55.64 25.83 4.96
C GLY A 37 55.37 24.41 4.48
N ARG A 38 56.07 23.99 3.43
CA ARG A 38 56.01 22.68 2.81
C ARG A 38 56.89 21.74 3.64
N SER A 39 56.33 20.70 4.24
CA SER A 39 57.10 19.53 4.66
C SER A 39 56.31 18.25 4.34
N ASP A 40 57.04 17.38 3.65
CA ASP A 40 56.65 16.12 3.06
C ASP A 40 56.34 15.08 4.15
N GLN A 41 55.10 14.60 4.18
CA GLN A 41 54.71 13.33 4.79
C GLN A 41 53.73 12.61 3.88
N SER A 42 54.22 12.20 2.72
CA SER A 42 53.55 11.28 1.81
C SER A 42 53.78 9.82 2.24
N LYS A 43 53.17 9.34 3.32
CA LYS A 43 53.09 7.89 3.60
C LYS A 43 51.73 7.47 4.18
N ASP A 44 51.06 6.64 3.38
CA ASP A 44 50.15 5.58 3.81
C ASP A 44 48.86 5.93 4.57
N HIS A 45 47.88 6.55 3.91
CA HIS A 45 46.46 6.43 4.32
C HIS A 45 45.46 6.14 3.18
N HIS A 46 45.93 5.78 1.98
CA HIS A 46 45.08 5.28 0.90
C HIS A 46 45.28 3.77 0.68
N ARG A 47 44.95 2.95 1.69
CA ARG A 47 44.57 1.56 1.41
C ARG A 47 43.09 1.56 1.10
N GLY A 48 42.80 1.43 -0.20
CA GLY A 48 41.45 1.25 -0.69
C GLY A 48 40.76 0.13 0.08
N HIS A 49 39.62 0.46 0.69
CA HIS A 49 38.62 -0.52 1.06
C HIS A 49 38.05 -1.09 -0.24
N ARG A 50 38.78 -2.03 -0.86
CA ARG A 50 38.19 -3.03 -1.76
C ARG A 50 37.26 -3.87 -0.88
N LEU A 51 36.02 -3.42 -0.75
CA LEU A 51 34.90 -4.29 -0.42
C LEU A 51 34.73 -5.26 -1.60
N SER A 52 35.59 -6.28 -1.67
CA SER A 52 35.25 -7.51 -2.35
C SER A 52 34.14 -8.14 -1.53
N LEU A 53 32.90 -7.74 -1.80
CA LEU A 53 31.73 -8.49 -1.41
C LEU A 53 31.83 -9.83 -2.13
N LEU A 54 32.46 -10.81 -1.48
CA LEU A 54 32.24 -12.22 -1.77
C LEU A 54 30.73 -12.40 -1.73
N ARG A 55 30.12 -12.54 -2.91
CA ARG A 55 28.79 -13.12 -3.05
C ARG A 55 28.86 -14.48 -2.36
N ARG A 56 28.36 -14.57 -1.13
CA ARG A 56 28.08 -15.87 -0.52
C ARG A 56 26.95 -16.47 -1.34
N ARG A 57 27.32 -17.27 -2.35
CA ARG A 57 26.45 -18.27 -2.94
C ARG A 57 26.12 -19.27 -1.84
N GLN A 58 25.03 -19.05 -1.11
CA GLN A 58 24.27 -20.16 -0.56
C GLN A 58 23.32 -20.62 -1.68
N ALA A 59 23.91 -21.22 -2.73
CA ALA A 59 23.14 -22.06 -3.61
C ALA A 59 22.87 -23.35 -2.83
N VAL A 60 21.75 -23.40 -2.14
CA VAL A 60 21.17 -24.69 -1.77
C VAL A 60 20.70 -25.27 -3.09
N HIS A 61 21.53 -26.10 -3.72
CA HIS A 61 21.16 -26.89 -4.88
C HIS A 61 20.15 -27.94 -4.42
N LEU A 62 18.89 -27.52 -4.25
CA LEU A 62 17.76 -28.43 -4.26
C LEU A 62 17.53 -28.77 -5.72
N HIS A 63 18.01 -29.94 -6.14
CA HIS A 63 17.56 -30.56 -7.38
C HIS A 63 16.04 -30.66 -7.34
N GLY A 64 15.38 -29.81 -8.12
CA GLY A 64 13.94 -29.69 -8.13
C GLY A 64 13.50 -28.66 -9.15
N ASP A 65 13.82 -28.86 -10.42
CA ASP A 65 13.37 -28.00 -11.53
C ASP A 65 11.83 -28.00 -11.70
N GLU A 66 11.09 -28.72 -10.84
CA GLU A 66 9.65 -28.95 -10.91
C GLU A 66 8.80 -27.94 -10.11
N TRP A 67 9.36 -27.21 -9.12
CA TRP A 67 8.59 -26.22 -8.36
C TRP A 67 8.50 -24.85 -9.05
N ARG A 68 9.24 -24.64 -10.15
CA ARG A 68 9.22 -23.39 -10.90
C ARG A 68 7.84 -23.22 -11.53
N LEU A 69 6.96 -22.50 -10.81
CA LEU A 69 5.58 -22.23 -11.19
C LEU A 69 5.57 -21.65 -12.61
N ARG A 70 5.13 -22.47 -13.58
CA ARG A 70 4.92 -21.98 -14.94
C ARG A 70 3.77 -20.97 -14.91
N PRO A 71 3.81 -19.91 -15.73
CA PRO A 71 2.69 -18.99 -15.81
C PRO A 71 1.43 -19.72 -16.26
N HIS A 72 0.33 -19.57 -15.52
CA HIS A 72 -0.99 -20.10 -15.87
C HIS A 72 -1.97 -18.93 -16.03
N PRO A 73 -2.02 -18.27 -17.20
CA PRO A 73 -2.80 -17.04 -17.37
C PRO A 73 -4.31 -17.20 -17.18
N GLY A 74 -4.83 -18.41 -17.42
CA GLY A 74 -6.24 -18.76 -17.26
C GLY A 74 -6.66 -19.11 -15.83
N LEU A 75 -5.71 -19.40 -14.93
CA LEU A 75 -6.03 -19.82 -13.57
C LEU A 75 -6.60 -18.65 -12.77
N LYS A 76 -7.75 -18.86 -12.11
CA LYS A 76 -8.39 -17.88 -11.22
C LYS A 76 -8.29 -18.37 -9.77
N PHE A 77 -7.96 -17.47 -8.87
CA PHE A 77 -7.95 -17.68 -7.43
C PHE A 77 -9.06 -16.85 -6.81
N VAL A 78 -9.82 -17.47 -5.91
CA VAL A 78 -10.87 -16.79 -5.14
C VAL A 78 -10.56 -16.99 -3.66
N GLY A 79 -10.24 -15.90 -2.96
CA GLY A 79 -10.22 -15.89 -1.51
C GLY A 79 -11.65 -15.82 -0.99
N ALA A 80 -12.17 -16.91 -0.44
CA ALA A 80 -13.51 -16.94 0.14
C ALA A 80 -13.48 -16.48 1.60
N GLU A 81 -14.47 -15.69 2.01
CA GLU A 81 -14.71 -15.25 3.39
C GLU A 81 -13.59 -14.36 3.97
N VAL A 82 -12.97 -13.52 3.13
CA VAL A 82 -11.81 -12.70 3.54
C VAL A 82 -12.05 -11.20 3.51
N ASN A 83 -13.20 -10.73 3.01
CA ASN A 83 -13.46 -9.31 2.80
C ASN A 83 -12.34 -8.66 1.94
N PHE A 84 -12.27 -7.33 1.85
CA PHE A 84 -11.46 -6.69 0.81
C PHE A 84 -10.85 -5.33 1.16
N ALA A 85 -11.18 -4.72 2.31
CA ALA A 85 -10.58 -3.47 2.78
C ALA A 85 -9.06 -3.53 3.00
N TRP A 86 -8.50 -4.72 3.18
CA TRP A 86 -7.06 -4.94 3.34
C TRP A 86 -6.30 -4.91 2.00
N LEU A 87 -7.00 -5.10 0.88
CA LEU A 87 -6.35 -5.20 -0.43
C LEU A 87 -5.51 -3.98 -0.79
N PRO A 88 -5.93 -2.72 -0.56
CA PRO A 88 -5.11 -1.56 -0.93
C PRO A 88 -3.76 -1.51 -0.23
N PHE A 89 -3.74 -1.89 1.06
CA PHE A 89 -2.50 -1.95 1.83
C PHE A 89 -1.53 -2.97 1.22
N TRP A 90 -2.02 -4.17 0.92
CA TRP A 90 -1.20 -5.25 0.39
C TRP A 90 -0.82 -5.01 -1.07
N ALA A 91 -1.72 -4.44 -1.88
CA ALA A 91 -1.45 -4.00 -3.24
C ALA A 91 -0.27 -3.02 -3.25
N GLN A 92 -0.34 -1.95 -2.45
CA GLN A 92 0.77 -1.00 -2.32
C GLN A 92 2.07 -1.68 -1.87
N THR A 93 2.00 -2.54 -0.87
CA THR A 93 3.18 -3.26 -0.34
C THR A 93 3.79 -4.17 -1.39
N MET A 94 2.97 -4.88 -2.17
CA MET A 94 3.43 -5.75 -3.25
C MET A 94 4.07 -4.94 -4.38
N GLU A 95 3.50 -3.82 -4.77
CA GLU A 95 4.06 -2.92 -5.79
C GLU A 95 5.44 -2.39 -5.38
N GLN A 96 5.57 -1.91 -4.13
CA GLN A 96 6.85 -1.43 -3.60
C GLN A 96 7.92 -2.54 -3.59
N ASN A 97 7.54 -3.76 -3.18
CA ASN A 97 8.45 -4.90 -3.21
C ASN A 97 8.81 -5.30 -4.65
N PHE A 98 7.87 -5.23 -5.58
CA PHE A 98 8.11 -5.52 -6.99
C PHE A 98 9.14 -4.56 -7.59
N ASP A 99 9.02 -3.26 -7.31
CA ASP A 99 9.97 -2.25 -7.78
C ASP A 99 11.38 -2.49 -7.23
N ILE A 100 11.50 -2.92 -5.97
CA ILE A 100 12.80 -3.26 -5.38
C ILE A 100 13.35 -4.54 -6.00
N ARG A 101 12.56 -5.62 -6.01
CA ARG A 101 13.02 -6.97 -6.38
C ARG A 101 13.29 -7.11 -7.88
N SER A 102 12.57 -6.37 -8.73
CA SER A 102 12.83 -6.35 -10.18
C SER A 102 14.23 -5.81 -10.53
N THR A 103 14.89 -5.09 -9.61
CA THR A 103 16.30 -4.65 -9.78
C THR A 103 17.33 -5.71 -9.35
N PHE A 104 16.90 -6.72 -8.59
CA PHE A 104 17.75 -7.80 -8.05
C PHE A 104 17.31 -9.15 -8.63
N VAL A 105 17.35 -9.28 -9.96
CA VAL A 105 17.01 -10.54 -10.63
C VAL A 105 18.10 -11.59 -10.37
N ASP A 106 17.70 -12.68 -9.74
CA ASP A 106 18.49 -13.89 -9.51
C ASP A 106 17.78 -15.14 -10.08
N GLU A 107 18.37 -16.31 -9.90
CA GLU A 107 17.86 -17.58 -10.42
C GLU A 107 16.49 -17.99 -9.83
N ASP A 108 16.17 -17.47 -8.64
CA ASP A 108 14.91 -17.73 -7.92
C ASP A 108 13.83 -16.68 -8.19
N SER A 109 14.13 -15.66 -9.01
CA SER A 109 13.19 -14.60 -9.33
C SER A 109 12.03 -15.10 -10.20
N ILE A 110 10.82 -14.68 -9.86
CA ILE A 110 9.61 -15.01 -10.63
C ILE A 110 9.66 -14.27 -11.97
N GLU A 111 9.64 -15.01 -13.07
CA GLU A 111 9.51 -14.47 -14.41
C GLU A 111 8.06 -14.03 -14.63
N THR A 112 7.79 -12.74 -14.51
CA THR A 112 6.49 -12.15 -14.83
C THR A 112 6.63 -10.82 -15.57
N THR A 113 5.75 -10.60 -16.53
CA THR A 113 5.60 -9.32 -17.24
C THR A 113 4.54 -8.42 -16.61
N LEU A 114 3.76 -8.95 -15.66
CA LEU A 114 2.66 -8.24 -15.00
C LEU A 114 3.09 -7.78 -13.62
N ARG A 115 2.69 -6.57 -13.27
CA ARG A 115 2.79 -6.03 -11.91
C ARG A 115 1.78 -6.73 -11.00
N PRO A 116 2.05 -6.84 -9.69
CA PRO A 116 1.16 -7.50 -8.74
C PRO A 116 -0.30 -7.01 -8.81
N THR A 117 -0.50 -5.70 -8.94
CA THR A 117 -1.84 -5.10 -9.04
C THR A 117 -2.60 -5.49 -10.30
N GLU A 118 -1.92 -5.84 -11.40
CA GLU A 118 -2.56 -6.27 -12.65
C GLU A 118 -3.24 -7.64 -12.53
N TYR A 119 -2.94 -8.40 -11.46
CA TYR A 119 -3.63 -9.65 -11.16
C TYR A 119 -4.96 -9.43 -10.43
N LEU A 120 -5.17 -8.28 -9.78
CA LEU A 120 -6.40 -7.97 -9.05
C LEU A 120 -7.56 -7.78 -10.02
N GLY A 121 -8.62 -8.56 -9.87
CA GLY A 121 -9.76 -8.57 -10.80
C GLY A 121 -9.45 -9.20 -12.15
N ARG A 122 -8.24 -9.72 -12.35
CA ARG A 122 -7.86 -10.54 -13.51
C ARG A 122 -7.77 -12.00 -13.14
N ASN A 123 -6.90 -12.34 -12.19
CA ASN A 123 -6.63 -13.70 -11.74
C ASN A 123 -6.99 -13.87 -10.26
N LEU A 124 -6.88 -12.82 -9.45
CA LEU A 124 -7.23 -12.85 -8.05
C LEU A 124 -8.58 -12.16 -7.82
N PHE A 125 -9.45 -12.84 -7.09
CA PHE A 125 -10.75 -12.38 -6.65
C PHE A 125 -10.94 -12.69 -5.17
N VAL A 126 -11.84 -11.97 -4.51
CA VAL A 126 -12.20 -12.21 -3.11
C VAL A 126 -13.71 -12.17 -2.93
N THR A 127 -14.23 -12.86 -1.92
CA THR A 127 -15.62 -12.68 -1.52
C THR A 127 -15.75 -11.71 -0.35
N VAL A 128 -16.82 -10.90 -0.40
CA VAL A 128 -17.15 -9.90 0.61
C VAL A 128 -18.51 -10.21 1.23
N LEU A 129 -18.60 -10.04 2.55
CA LEU A 129 -19.83 -10.15 3.31
C LEU A 129 -20.34 -8.75 3.71
N ASP A 130 -19.80 -8.19 4.79
CA ASP A 130 -20.28 -6.96 5.44
C ASP A 130 -19.19 -5.88 5.62
N ASP A 131 -18.22 -5.86 4.72
CA ASP A 131 -17.05 -4.97 4.78
C ASP A 131 -17.36 -3.51 4.38
N TYR A 132 -17.94 -2.74 5.30
CA TYR A 132 -18.25 -1.33 5.07
C TYR A 132 -17.01 -0.50 4.69
N MET A 133 -15.85 -0.77 5.30
CA MET A 133 -14.61 -0.07 4.97
C MET A 133 -14.20 -0.34 3.53
N GLY A 134 -14.31 -1.59 3.08
CA GLY A 134 -14.00 -1.97 1.71
C GLY A 134 -14.85 -1.23 0.69
N PHE A 135 -16.15 -1.08 0.96
CA PHE A 135 -17.05 -0.31 0.09
C PHE A 135 -16.74 1.20 0.09
N GLU A 136 -16.40 1.80 1.24
CA GLU A 136 -15.97 3.20 1.31
C GLU A 136 -14.68 3.45 0.53
N LEU A 137 -13.76 2.48 0.50
CA LEU A 137 -12.48 2.59 -0.19
C LEU A 137 -12.60 2.52 -1.73
N ILE A 138 -13.73 2.08 -2.29
CA ILE A 138 -13.94 1.96 -3.74
C ILE A 138 -13.76 3.31 -4.45
N GLU A 139 -14.21 4.42 -3.82
CA GLU A 139 -14.07 5.76 -4.41
C GLU A 139 -12.59 6.12 -4.65
N ARG A 140 -11.71 5.74 -3.71
CA ARG A 140 -10.27 5.98 -3.82
C ARG A 140 -9.55 4.91 -4.63
N TYR A 141 -10.04 3.66 -4.59
CA TYR A 141 -9.42 2.50 -5.20
C TYR A 141 -10.44 1.71 -6.04
N PRO A 142 -10.80 2.20 -7.24
CA PRO A 142 -11.88 1.59 -8.04
C PRO A 142 -11.65 0.12 -8.41
N TYR A 143 -10.39 -0.33 -8.53
CA TYR A 143 -10.03 -1.72 -8.82
C TYR A 143 -10.53 -2.73 -7.77
N LEU A 144 -10.89 -2.27 -6.58
CA LEU A 144 -11.52 -3.12 -5.57
C LEU A 144 -12.84 -3.69 -6.07
N ALA A 145 -13.62 -2.90 -6.81
CA ALA A 145 -14.89 -3.35 -7.40
C ALA A 145 -14.67 -4.39 -8.52
N ASP A 146 -13.52 -4.38 -9.19
CA ASP A 146 -13.17 -5.39 -10.19
C ASP A 146 -12.73 -6.72 -9.56
N THR A 147 -12.43 -6.73 -8.26
CA THR A 147 -11.83 -7.86 -7.55
C THR A 147 -12.80 -8.59 -6.61
N ALA A 148 -13.81 -7.87 -6.08
CA ALA A 148 -14.71 -8.41 -5.06
C ALA A 148 -15.97 -9.07 -5.63
N MET A 149 -16.49 -10.08 -4.94
CA MET A 149 -17.77 -10.74 -5.22
C MET A 149 -18.60 -10.84 -3.93
N PHE A 150 -19.86 -10.43 -3.97
CA PHE A 150 -20.73 -10.53 -2.80
C PHE A 150 -21.03 -12.00 -2.46
N SER A 151 -20.92 -12.34 -1.18
CA SER A 151 -21.33 -13.63 -0.63
C SER A 151 -22.16 -13.44 0.63
N THR A 152 -23.11 -14.35 0.84
CA THR A 152 -23.90 -14.39 2.09
C THR A 152 -23.32 -15.34 3.13
N ASP A 153 -22.39 -16.22 2.72
CA ASP A 153 -21.80 -17.26 3.55
C ASP A 153 -22.83 -18.15 4.30
N TYR A 154 -23.96 -18.43 3.66
CA TYR A 154 -24.97 -19.32 4.23
C TYR A 154 -24.47 -20.78 4.25
N PRO A 155 -24.71 -21.57 5.31
CA PRO A 155 -25.48 -21.29 6.53
C PRO A 155 -24.61 -20.96 7.76
N HIS A 156 -23.41 -20.42 7.53
CA HIS A 156 -22.41 -20.27 8.59
C HIS A 156 -22.83 -19.25 9.66
N SER A 157 -22.14 -19.24 10.80
CA SER A 157 -22.48 -18.39 11.94
C SER A 157 -22.37 -16.88 11.64
N VAL A 158 -21.51 -16.51 10.70
CA VAL A 158 -21.32 -15.12 10.23
C VAL A 158 -22.18 -14.77 9.02
N THR A 159 -23.12 -15.65 8.65
CA THR A 159 -23.97 -15.45 7.47
C THR A 159 -24.81 -14.18 7.57
N LEU A 160 -25.02 -13.55 6.41
CA LEU A 160 -25.95 -12.43 6.28
C LEU A 160 -27.41 -12.87 6.09
N TRP A 161 -27.67 -14.18 5.98
CA TRP A 161 -29.02 -14.71 5.87
C TRP A 161 -29.78 -14.57 7.21
N PRO A 162 -31.09 -14.24 7.21
CA PRO A 162 -31.98 -14.03 6.07
C PRO A 162 -32.01 -12.58 5.54
N ASN A 163 -31.25 -11.66 6.14
CA ASN A 163 -31.35 -10.22 5.89
C ASN A 163 -30.36 -9.70 4.84
N SER A 164 -29.79 -10.56 4.00
CA SER A 164 -28.67 -10.23 3.10
C SER A 164 -28.94 -9.02 2.22
N LYS A 165 -30.15 -8.88 1.67
CA LYS A 165 -30.56 -7.71 0.86
C LYS A 165 -30.48 -6.39 1.63
N GLN A 166 -30.82 -6.40 2.91
CA GLN A 166 -30.79 -5.20 3.77
C GLN A 166 -29.35 -4.81 4.12
N HIS A 167 -28.48 -5.79 4.35
CA HIS A 167 -27.05 -5.55 4.57
C HIS A 167 -26.41 -4.99 3.30
N LEU A 168 -26.65 -5.61 2.15
CA LEU A 168 -26.13 -5.16 0.87
C LEU A 168 -26.56 -3.70 0.58
N ALA A 169 -27.84 -3.37 0.75
CA ALA A 169 -28.34 -2.01 0.54
C ALA A 169 -27.67 -0.95 1.44
N LYS A 170 -27.23 -1.33 2.65
CA LYS A 170 -26.47 -0.43 3.53
C LYS A 170 -25.04 -0.23 3.05
N LEU A 171 -24.37 -1.32 2.65
CA LEU A 171 -22.99 -1.29 2.16
C LEU A 171 -22.85 -0.49 0.87
N THR A 172 -23.81 -0.63 -0.04
CA THR A 172 -23.76 0.00 -1.37
C THR A 172 -24.29 1.43 -1.38
N LYS A 173 -24.65 1.99 -0.22
CA LYS A 173 -25.22 3.33 -0.14
C LYS A 173 -24.17 4.38 -0.54
N GLY A 174 -24.41 5.07 -1.65
CA GLY A 174 -23.50 6.09 -2.17
C GLY A 174 -22.33 5.55 -2.99
N VAL A 175 -22.29 4.22 -3.21
CA VAL A 175 -21.32 3.58 -4.11
C VAL A 175 -21.83 3.69 -5.54
N ASP A 176 -20.92 3.86 -6.51
CA ASP A 176 -21.24 3.87 -7.94
C ASP A 176 -22.03 2.60 -8.33
N PRO A 177 -23.22 2.71 -8.93
CA PRO A 177 -24.00 1.56 -9.39
C PRO A 177 -23.22 0.58 -10.27
N ALA A 178 -22.30 1.06 -11.10
CA ALA A 178 -21.48 0.18 -11.94
C ALA A 178 -20.50 -0.66 -11.10
N ALA A 179 -19.95 -0.11 -10.02
CA ALA A 179 -19.13 -0.86 -9.08
C ALA A 179 -19.97 -1.89 -8.30
N VAL A 180 -21.19 -1.53 -7.91
CA VAL A 180 -22.12 -2.45 -7.23
C VAL A 180 -22.46 -3.63 -8.12
N ASP A 181 -22.78 -3.39 -9.39
CA ASP A 181 -23.12 -4.43 -10.36
C ASP A 181 -21.97 -5.43 -10.56
N LYS A 182 -20.72 -4.92 -10.62
CA LYS A 182 -19.53 -5.77 -10.66
C LYS A 182 -19.44 -6.71 -9.47
N ILE A 183 -19.61 -6.17 -8.26
CA ILE A 183 -19.46 -6.92 -7.01
C ILE A 183 -20.59 -7.93 -6.85
N VAL A 184 -21.82 -7.57 -7.20
CA VAL A 184 -23.00 -8.41 -6.95
C VAL A 184 -23.21 -9.48 -8.04
N SER A 185 -22.77 -9.23 -9.28
CA SER A 185 -23.06 -10.13 -10.41
C SER A 185 -21.88 -10.35 -11.36
N VAL A 186 -21.35 -9.28 -11.99
CA VAL A 186 -20.49 -9.42 -13.18
C VAL A 186 -19.18 -10.18 -12.88
N ASN A 187 -18.60 -9.98 -11.69
CA ASN A 187 -17.38 -10.71 -11.33
C ASN A 187 -17.64 -12.21 -11.16
N ALA A 188 -18.77 -12.60 -10.59
CA ALA A 188 -19.15 -14.00 -10.46
C ALA A 188 -19.40 -14.65 -11.82
N GLU A 189 -20.09 -13.94 -12.72
CA GLU A 189 -20.27 -14.37 -14.11
C GLU A 189 -18.93 -14.62 -14.81
N ARG A 190 -17.99 -13.68 -14.68
CA ARG A 190 -16.65 -13.79 -15.27
C ARG A 190 -15.81 -14.94 -14.70
N VAL A 191 -15.96 -15.24 -13.42
CA VAL A 191 -15.16 -16.28 -12.74
C VAL A 191 -15.75 -17.67 -12.94
N TYR A 192 -17.08 -17.79 -12.90
CA TYR A 192 -17.77 -19.09 -12.89
C TYR A 192 -18.47 -19.44 -14.21
N GLY A 193 -18.55 -18.51 -15.16
CA GLY A 193 -19.17 -18.74 -16.48
C GLY A 193 -20.68 -18.97 -16.40
N LEU A 194 -21.36 -18.15 -15.58
CA LEU A 194 -22.81 -18.23 -15.34
C LEU A 194 -23.65 -17.61 -16.46
#